data_AF-A0A3Q9LSR0-F1
#
_entry.id   AF-A0A3Q9LSR0-F1
#
_cell.length_a   1.000
_cell.length_b   1.000
_cell.length_c   1.000
_cell.angle_alpha   90.00
_cell.angle_beta   90.00
_cell.angle_gamma   90.00
#
_symmetry.space_group_name_H-M   'P 1'
#
loop_
_entity.id
_entity.type
_entity.pdbx_description
1 polymer ?
#
loop_
_entity_poly.entity_id
_entity_poly.type
_entity_poly.pdbx_seq_one_letter_code
_entity_poly.pdbx_strand_id
1 'polypeptide(L)'
;MDWYLKVLKNYLGFGGRARRKEYWMFILVNIIFTFVLGLLDAMLGWQRAGGEGVLTTIYGVLIFLPWWAVQFRRLHDTDRSAWWLLLLLIPIIGWLIIIAFNCQNGTPGDNRFGPDPKRFS
;
A
#
# COMPACT_ATOMS: atom_id res chain seq x y z
N MET A 1 -3.65 -7.26 -12.52
CA MET A 1 -2.19 -7.07 -12.59
C MET A 1 -1.81 -5.62 -12.81
N ASP A 2 -2.49 -4.90 -13.71
CA ASP A 2 -2.13 -3.52 -14.09
C ASP A 2 -2.01 -2.53 -12.92
N TRP A 3 -2.86 -2.66 -11.90
CA TRP A 3 -2.80 -1.84 -10.69
C TRP A 3 -1.53 -2.03 -9.87
N TYR A 4 -1.06 -3.27 -9.78
CA TYR A 4 0.16 -3.59 -9.04
C TYR A 4 1.39 -3.02 -9.77
N LEU A 5 1.47 -3.23 -11.08
CA LEU A 5 2.51 -2.66 -11.93
C LEU A 5 2.48 -1.13 -11.93
N LYS A 6 1.31 -0.51 -11.86
CA LYS A 6 1.16 0.95 -11.77
C LYS A 6 1.79 1.51 -10.48
N VAL A 7 1.61 0.83 -9.35
CA VAL A 7 2.23 1.23 -8.08
C VAL A 7 3.75 1.04 -8.15
N LEU A 8 4.23 -0.08 -8.71
CA LEU A 8 5.67 -0.32 -8.86
C LEU A 8 6.34 0.64 -9.87
N LYS A 9 5.66 1.02 -10.95
CA LYS A 9 6.15 2.06 -11.87
C LYS A 9 6.27 3.42 -11.18
N ASN A 10 5.44 3.66 -10.17
CA ASN A 10 5.48 4.87 -9.34
C ASN A 10 6.11 4.60 -7.96
N TYR A 11 7.26 3.91 -7.97
CA TYR A 11 7.93 3.35 -6.80
C TYR A 11 8.20 4.38 -5.68
N LEU A 12 8.67 5.58 -6.04
CA LEU A 12 8.96 6.69 -5.11
C LEU A 12 7.98 7.86 -5.26
N GLY A 13 6.85 7.67 -5.96
CA GLY A 13 5.90 8.74 -6.18
C GLY A 13 4.98 8.96 -5.00
N PHE A 14 5.40 9.83 -4.08
CA PHE A 14 4.56 10.29 -2.96
C PHE A 14 3.54 11.36 -3.38
N GLY A 15 3.68 11.93 -4.57
CA GLY A 15 2.76 12.91 -5.15
C GLY A 15 1.62 12.27 -5.95
N GLY A 16 0.51 12.98 -6.10
CA GLY A 16 -0.65 12.51 -6.85
C GLY A 16 -1.66 11.75 -5.99
N ARG A 17 -2.56 11.03 -6.66
CA ARG A 17 -3.72 10.36 -6.06
C ARG A 17 -3.79 8.89 -6.46
N ALA A 18 -4.20 8.05 -5.53
CA ALA A 18 -4.45 6.63 -5.75
C ALA A 18 -5.90 6.31 -5.42
N ARG A 19 -6.64 5.83 -6.42
CA ARG A 19 -8.05 5.42 -6.22
C ARG A 19 -8.12 4.17 -5.34
N ARG A 20 -9.28 3.97 -4.71
CA ARG A 20 -9.57 2.79 -3.86
C ARG A 20 -9.17 1.46 -4.51
N LYS A 21 -9.53 1.23 -5.78
CA LYS A 21 -9.18 -0.02 -6.50
C LYS A 21 -7.67 -0.22 -6.63
N GLU A 22 -6.90 0.84 -6.91
CA GLU A 22 -5.43 0.78 -7.02
C GLU A 22 -4.81 0.34 -5.69
N TYR A 23 -5.23 1.00 -4.60
CA TYR A 23 -4.75 0.70 -3.25
C TYR A 23 -5.08 -0.73 -2.82
N TRP A 24 -6.36 -1.13 -2.84
CA TRP A 24 -6.75 -2.45 -2.35
C TRP A 24 -6.26 -3.60 -3.22
N MET A 25 -6.13 -3.41 -4.54
CA MET A 25 -5.53 -4.43 -5.41
C MET A 25 -4.03 -4.59 -5.12
N PHE A 26 -3.31 -3.50 -4.85
CA PHE A 26 -1.92 -3.57 -4.42
C PHE A 26 -1.79 -4.34 -3.09
N ILE A 27 -2.61 -4.01 -2.09
CA ILE A 27 -2.62 -4.73 -0.81
C ILE A 27 -2.93 -6.22 -1.00
N LEU A 28 -3.97 -6.56 -1.77
CA LEU A 28 -4.36 -7.94 -2.03
C LEU A 28 -3.22 -8.75 -2.69
N VAL A 29 -2.57 -8.20 -3.71
CA VAL A 29 -1.45 -8.87 -4.38
C VAL A 29 -0.28 -9.07 -3.42
N ASN A 30 0.06 -8.07 -2.60
CA ASN A 30 1.11 -8.22 -1.59
C ASN A 30 0.78 -9.32 -0.56
N ILE A 31 -0.47 -9.42 -0.10
CA ILE A 31 -0.90 -10.49 0.82
C ILE A 31 -0.67 -11.87 0.18
N ILE A 32 -1.07 -12.04 -1.08
CA ILE A 32 -0.90 -13.31 -1.81
C ILE A 32 0.59 -13.63 -1.98
N PHE A 33 1.40 -12.66 -2.43
CA PHE A 33 2.84 -12.86 -2.62
C PHE A 33 3.55 -13.20 -1.31
N THR A 34 3.30 -12.46 -0.24
CA THR A 34 3.87 -12.74 1.08
C THR A 34 3.48 -14.13 1.58
N PHE A 35 2.23 -14.54 1.39
CA PHE A 35 1.78 -15.89 1.77
C PHE A 35 2.51 -16.99 0.97
N VAL A 36 2.60 -16.84 -0.35
CA VAL A 36 3.30 -17.80 -1.23
C VAL A 36 4.79 -17.87 -0.90
N LEU A 37 5.45 -16.73 -0.71
CA LEU A 37 6.88 -16.69 -0.33
C LEU A 37 7.12 -17.32 1.04
N GLY A 38 6.24 -17.11 2.01
CA GLY A 38 6.32 -17.75 3.32
C GLY A 38 6.21 -19.27 3.26
N LEU A 39 5.33 -19.80 2.40
CA LEU A 39 5.27 -21.25 2.14
C LEU A 39 6.55 -21.78 1.49
N LEU A 40 7.10 -21.06 0.52
CA LEU A 40 8.35 -21.45 -0.14
C LEU A 40 9.53 -21.44 0.82
N ASP A 41 9.66 -20.37 1.62
CA ASP A 41 10.69 -20.30 2.67
C ASP A 41 10.58 -21.50 3.61
N ALA A 42 9.35 -21.92 3.95
CA ALA A 42 9.11 -23.09 4.80
C ALA A 42 9.42 -24.44 4.16
N MET A 43 9.09 -24.61 2.88
CA MET A 43 9.37 -25.83 2.14
C MET A 43 10.87 -26.01 1.85
N LEU A 44 11.59 -24.92 1.66
CA LEU A 44 13.02 -24.92 1.33
C LEU A 44 13.93 -24.90 2.57
N GLY A 45 13.36 -24.74 3.77
CA GLY A 45 14.12 -24.61 5.01
C GLY A 45 14.93 -23.30 5.09
N TRP A 46 14.45 -22.26 4.42
CA TRP A 46 15.09 -20.94 4.37
C TRP A 46 14.61 -19.99 5.47
N GLN A 47 13.97 -20.52 6.51
CA GLN A 47 13.66 -19.74 7.70
C GLN A 47 14.90 -19.54 8.57
N ARG A 48 15.06 -18.32 9.08
CA ARG A 48 16.07 -17.97 10.08
C ARG A 48 15.61 -18.40 11.48
N ALA A 49 16.50 -18.29 12.46
CA ALA A 49 16.25 -18.64 13.86
C ALA A 49 15.02 -17.95 14.51
N GLY A 50 14.47 -16.90 13.88
CA GLY A 50 13.24 -16.22 14.31
C GLY A 50 11.96 -16.60 13.54
N GLY A 51 12.01 -17.61 12.67
CA GLY A 51 10.87 -18.01 11.80
C GLY A 51 10.67 -17.13 10.56
N GLU A 52 11.47 -16.06 10.42
CA GLU A 52 11.46 -15.21 9.23
C GLU A 52 12.14 -15.90 8.05
N GLY A 53 11.43 -15.99 6.92
CA GLY A 53 11.96 -16.54 5.67
C GLY A 53 12.78 -15.53 4.87
N VAL A 54 13.90 -15.97 4.29
CA VAL A 54 14.82 -15.11 3.53
C VAL A 54 14.13 -14.44 2.34
N LEU A 55 13.31 -15.17 1.56
CA LEU A 55 12.60 -14.61 0.41
C LEU A 55 11.57 -13.58 0.85
N THR A 56 10.83 -13.89 1.90
CA THR A 56 9.83 -12.99 2.49
C THR A 56 10.47 -11.69 2.98
N THR A 57 11.65 -11.75 3.61
CA THR A 57 12.40 -10.56 4.02
C THR A 57 12.82 -9.70 2.82
N ILE A 58 13.40 -10.31 1.78
CA ILE A 58 13.84 -9.57 0.57
C ILE A 58 12.65 -8.88 -0.09
N TYR A 59 11.55 -9.60 -0.25
CA TYR A 59 10.32 -9.04 -0.81
C TYR A 59 9.80 -7.87 0.02
N GLY A 60 9.77 -8.01 1.35
CA GLY A 60 9.36 -6.96 2.28
C GLY A 60 10.15 -5.65 2.09
N VAL A 61 11.48 -5.75 1.91
CA VAL A 61 12.34 -4.58 1.66
C VAL A 61 12.02 -3.92 0.32
N LEU A 62 11.79 -4.71 -0.74
CA LEU A 62 11.45 -4.20 -2.08
C LEU A 62 10.09 -3.49 -2.11
N ILE A 63 9.11 -3.96 -1.34
CA ILE A 63 7.76 -3.37 -1.35
C ILE A 63 7.58 -2.25 -0.33
N PHE A 64 8.56 -2.05 0.58
CA PHE A 64 8.45 -1.10 1.67
C PHE A 64 8.15 0.31 1.19
N LEU A 65 8.94 0.82 0.23
CA LEU A 65 8.76 2.17 -0.32
C LEU A 65 7.46 2.31 -1.14
N PRO A 66 7.14 1.38 -2.06
CA PRO A 66 5.85 1.37 -2.75
C PRO A 66 4.63 1.35 -1.82
N TRP A 67 4.70 0.64 -0.69
CA TRP A 67 3.62 0.55 0.29
C TRP A 67 3.32 1.93 0.89
N TRP A 68 4.36 2.66 1.32
CA TRP A 68 4.19 4.03 1.80
C TRP A 68 3.75 4.99 0.68
N ALA A 69 4.35 4.89 -0.51
CA ALA A 69 4.02 5.75 -1.64
C ALA A 69 2.53 5.63 -2.04
N VAL A 70 1.97 4.42 -2.10
CA VAL A 70 0.54 4.24 -2.42
C VAL A 70 -0.36 4.70 -1.28
N GLN A 71 0.06 4.53 -0.02
CA GLN A 71 -0.70 4.96 1.15
C GLN A 71 -0.80 6.49 1.24
N PHE A 72 0.27 7.22 0.89
CA PHE A 72 0.26 8.69 0.78
C PHE A 72 -0.74 9.13 -0.29
N ARG A 73 -0.61 8.59 -1.51
CA ARG A 73 -1.51 8.89 -2.64
C ARG A 73 -2.97 8.51 -2.33
N ARG A 74 -3.21 7.49 -1.50
CA ARG A 74 -4.55 7.08 -1.08
C ARG A 74 -5.18 8.11 -0.14
N LEU A 75 -4.42 8.66 0.81
CA LEU A 75 -4.90 9.76 1.65
C LEU A 75 -5.15 11.03 0.84
N HIS A 76 -4.24 11.35 -0.08
CA HIS A 76 -4.38 12.47 -1.01
C HIS A 76 -5.65 12.36 -1.87
N ASP A 77 -6.06 11.15 -2.26
CA ASP A 77 -7.30 10.95 -3.01
C ASP A 77 -8.56 11.35 -2.23
N THR A 78 -8.49 11.33 -0.90
CA THR A 78 -9.56 11.80 -0.02
C THR A 78 -9.32 13.23 0.51
N ASP A 79 -8.45 13.97 -0.16
CA ASP A 79 -8.02 15.33 0.17
C ASP A 79 -7.40 15.47 1.58
N ARG A 80 -6.75 14.41 2.07
CA ARG A 80 -6.04 14.40 3.36
C ARG A 80 -4.53 14.44 3.14
N SER A 81 -3.80 15.17 3.97
CA SER A 81 -2.34 15.15 3.96
C SER A 81 -1.79 13.81 4.47
N ALA A 82 -0.58 13.43 4.07
CA ALA A 82 0.06 12.21 4.56
C ALA A 82 0.35 12.22 6.07
N TRP A 83 0.35 13.39 6.72
CA TRP A 83 0.52 13.54 8.17
C TRP A 83 -0.52 12.77 9.00
N TRP A 84 -1.69 12.46 8.42
CA TRP A 84 -2.68 11.59 9.07
C TRP A 84 -2.11 10.20 9.38
N LEU A 85 -1.07 9.74 8.70
CA LEU A 85 -0.39 8.47 9.00
C LEU A 85 0.30 8.44 10.37
N LEU A 86 0.53 9.60 11.00
CA LEU A 86 0.98 9.63 12.40
C LEU A 86 -0.03 8.95 13.35
N LEU A 87 -1.31 8.85 12.96
CA LEU A 87 -2.29 8.06 13.71
C LEU A 87 -1.89 6.58 13.83
N LEU A 88 -1.06 6.04 12.93
CA LEU A 88 -0.58 4.67 13.06
C LEU A 88 0.25 4.43 14.34
N LEU A 89 0.77 5.50 14.96
CA LEU A 89 1.44 5.45 16.27
C LEU A 89 0.46 5.22 17.44
N ILE A 90 -0.84 5.45 17.23
CA ILE A 90 -1.89 5.17 18.21
C ILE A 90 -2.49 3.81 17.88
N PRO A 91 -2.20 2.75 18.66
CA PRO A 91 -2.63 1.40 18.34
C PRO A 91 -4.16 1.29 18.39
N ILE A 92 -4.70 0.36 17.60
CA ILE A 92 -6.13 0.06 17.48
C ILE A 92 -6.93 1.23 16.89
N ILE A 93 -7.14 2.31 17.64
CA ILE A 93 -8.00 3.43 17.23
C ILE A 93 -7.43 4.13 15.99
N GLY A 94 -6.13 4.45 16.00
CA GLY A 94 -5.49 5.10 14.87
C GLY A 94 -5.48 4.21 13.61
N TRP A 95 -5.32 2.91 13.79
CA TRP A 95 -5.38 1.93 12.70
C TRP A 95 -6.78 1.86 12.09
N LEU A 96 -7.82 1.81 12.93
CA LEU A 96 -9.21 1.81 12.49
C LEU A 96 -9.57 3.08 11.70
N ILE A 97 -9.08 4.25 12.14
CA ILE A 97 -9.30 5.52 11.42
C ILE A 97 -8.65 5.48 10.03
N ILE A 98 -7.39 5.02 9.92
CA ILE A 98 -6.71 4.91 8.63
C ILE A 98 -7.41 3.92 7.71
N ILE A 99 -7.85 2.77 8.22
CA ILE A 99 -8.66 1.82 7.45
C ILE A 99 -9.95 2.47 6.96
N ALA A 100 -10.66 3.20 7.82
CA ALA A 100 -11.87 3.91 7.44
C ALA A 100 -11.62 4.90 6.30
N PHE A 101 -10.53 5.69 6.36
CA PHE A 101 -10.13 6.58 5.26
C PHE A 101 -9.82 5.82 3.96
N ASN A 102 -9.12 4.69 4.06
CA ASN A 102 -8.77 3.86 2.91
C ASN A 102 -10.00 3.24 2.22
N CYS A 103 -11.12 3.06 2.94
CA CYS A 103 -12.40 2.56 2.41
C CYS A 103 -13.29 3.63 1.75
N GLN A 104 -13.14 4.90 2.12
CA GLN A 104 -13.95 6.01 1.60
C GLN A 104 -13.79 6.20 0.09
N ASN A 105 -14.76 6.86 -0.56
CA ASN A 105 -14.57 7.30 -1.95
C ASN A 105 -13.60 8.50 -2.00
N GLY A 106 -12.82 8.61 -3.07
CA GLY A 106 -12.01 9.80 -3.33
C GLY A 106 -12.87 11.03 -3.64
N THR A 107 -12.29 12.22 -3.51
CA THR A 107 -12.98 13.48 -3.81
C THR A 107 -13.30 13.56 -5.30
N PRO A 108 -14.54 13.89 -5.70
CA PRO A 108 -14.88 14.05 -7.11
C PRO A 108 -14.12 15.23 -7.73
N GLY A 109 -13.64 15.06 -8.97
CA GLY A 109 -12.92 16.12 -9.68
C GLY A 109 -11.52 16.35 -9.14
N ASP A 110 -10.95 17.52 -9.44
CA ASP A 110 -9.57 17.84 -9.11
C ASP A 110 -9.49 18.27 -7.63
N ASN A 111 -8.41 17.90 -6.95
CA ASN A 111 -8.13 18.36 -5.59
C ASN A 111 -6.69 18.91 -5.51
N ARG A 112 -6.26 19.38 -4.33
CA ARG A 112 -4.92 19.98 -4.14
C ARG A 112 -3.75 19.04 -4.45
N PHE A 113 -4.00 17.74 -4.60
CA PHE A 113 -3.00 16.72 -4.93
C PHE A 113 -3.09 16.25 -6.39
N GLY A 114 -4.00 16.81 -7.19
CA GLY A 114 -4.09 16.56 -8.62
C GLY A 114 -5.47 16.09 -9.10
N PRO A 115 -5.56 15.71 -10.39
CA PRO A 115 -6.82 15.39 -11.04
C PRO A 115 -7.42 14.07 -10.56
N ASP A 116 -8.74 13.89 -10.76
CA ASP A 116 -9.44 12.66 -10.37
C ASP A 116 -8.82 11.42 -11.06
N PRO A 117 -8.32 10.43 -10.29
CA PRO A 117 -7.71 9.23 -10.86
C PRO A 117 -8.67 8.39 -11.70
N LYS A 118 -10.00 8.56 -11.55
CA LYS A 118 -11.00 7.88 -12.39
C LYS A 118 -11.04 8.39 -13.83
N ARG A 119 -10.50 9.59 -14.13
CA ARG A 119 -10.46 10.13 -15.50
C ARG A 119 -9.51 9.36 -16.42
N PHE A 120 -8.56 8.63 -15.85
CA PHE A 120 -7.46 8.00 -16.58
C PHE A 120 -7.43 6.48 -16.40
N SER A 121 -8.48 5.86 -15.85
CA SER A 121 -8.45 4.45 -15.42
C SER A 121 -9.78 3.72 -15.39
#